data_AF-A0A840TY74-F1
#
_entry.id   AF-A0A840TY74-F1
#
_cell.length_a   1.000
_cell.length_b   1.000
_cell.length_c   1.000
_cell.angle_alpha   90.00
_cell.angle_beta   90.00
_cell.angle_gamma   90.00
#
_symmetry.space_group_name_H-M   'P 1'
#
loop_
_entity.id
_entity.type
_entity.pdbx_description
1 polymer ?
#
loop_
_entity_poly.entity_id
_entity_poly.type
_entity_poly.pdbx_seq_one_letter_code
_entity_poly.pdbx_strand_id
1 'polypeptide(L)'
;MNEVIIIALIIFLIFSFSYIQNKRFQYKLRTLNESRPDLDRAEYVNILVQKGFDKLHAEVVHDKIREFAQMDDFSIYPEDDLPNLYRMDDMDIMEMVDKICKALHLRRAEEVDFNELNEKIKVVNAEYILMLTKKLAA
;
A
#
# COMPACT_ATOMS: atom_id res chain seq x y z
N MET A 1 21.25 -29.39 25.72
CA MET A 1 22.28 -28.94 24.75
C MET A 1 21.78 -29.07 23.32
N ASN A 2 21.31 -30.26 22.90
CA ASN A 2 20.72 -30.45 21.57
C ASN A 2 19.49 -29.56 21.30
N GLU A 3 18.60 -29.38 22.27
CA GLU A 3 17.42 -28.49 22.10
C GLU A 3 17.79 -27.02 21.84
N VAL A 4 18.80 -26.50 22.55
CA VAL A 4 19.29 -25.12 22.35
C VAL A 4 19.92 -24.96 20.97
N ILE A 5 20.68 -25.97 20.51
CA ILE A 5 21.27 -25.99 19.17
C ILE A 5 20.18 -26.00 18.10
N ILE A 6 19.11 -26.80 18.29
CA ILE A 6 17.97 -26.87 17.37
C ILE A 6 17.24 -25.51 17.30
N ILE A 7 16.96 -24.88 18.44
CA ILE A 7 16.31 -23.56 18.48
C ILE A 7 17.16 -22.51 17.75
N ALA A 8 18.47 -22.49 17.99
CA ALA A 8 19.38 -21.55 17.32
C ALA A 8 19.41 -21.76 15.80
N LEU A 9 19.39 -23.02 15.34
CA LEU A 9 19.29 -23.37 13.91
C LEU A 9 17.98 -22.89 13.29
N ILE A 10 16.84 -23.09 13.96
CA ILE A 10 15.53 -22.63 13.47
C ILE A 10 15.54 -21.10 13.31
N ILE A 11 16.01 -20.37 14.33
CA ILE A 11 16.11 -18.91 14.28
C ILE A 11 16.99 -18.46 13.12
N PHE A 12 18.17 -19.07 12.96
CA PHE A 12 19.09 -18.76 11.87
C PHE A 12 18.47 -19.00 10.48
N LEU A 13 17.71 -20.09 10.32
CA LEU A 13 16.99 -20.39 9.08
C LEU A 13 15.89 -19.36 8.80
N ILE A 14 15.12 -18.95 9.81
CA ILE A 14 14.08 -17.91 9.67
C ILE A 14 14.70 -16.58 9.22
N PHE A 15 15.79 -16.15 9.87
CA PHE A 15 16.49 -14.92 9.50
C PHE A 15 17.06 -14.99 8.08
N SER A 16 17.72 -16.09 7.73
CA SER A 16 18.28 -16.29 6.38
C SER A 16 17.21 -16.29 5.31
N PHE A 17 16.08 -16.95 5.57
CA PHE A 17 14.95 -17.00 4.66
C PHE A 17 14.31 -15.61 4.48
N SER A 18 14.08 -14.88 5.58
CA SER A 18 13.56 -13.51 5.56
C SER A 18 14.48 -12.57 4.76
N TYR A 19 15.79 -12.65 4.98
CA TYR A 19 16.78 -11.87 4.24
C TYR A 19 16.73 -12.14 2.73
N ILE A 20 16.67 -13.41 2.33
CA ILE A 20 16.59 -13.81 0.91
C ILE A 20 15.27 -13.30 0.30
N GLN A 21 14.15 -13.44 1.00
CA GLN A 21 12.86 -12.93 0.52
C GLN A 21 12.88 -11.42 0.33
N ASN A 22 13.41 -10.68 1.30
CA ASN A 22 13.50 -9.22 1.21
C ASN A 22 14.35 -8.79 0.02
N LYS A 23 15.51 -9.44 -0.21
CA LYS A 23 16.36 -9.14 -1.36
C LYS A 23 15.67 -9.40 -2.70
N ARG A 24 14.91 -10.50 -2.82
CA ARG A 24 14.13 -10.81 -4.03
C ARG A 24 13.03 -9.79 -4.27
N PHE A 25 12.37 -9.35 -3.20
CA PHE A 25 11.33 -8.32 -3.26
C PHE A 25 11.88 -6.99 -3.77
N GLN A 26 12.96 -6.51 -3.15
CA GLN A 26 13.64 -5.28 -3.56
C GLN A 26 14.10 -5.35 -5.03
N TYR A 27 14.59 -6.50 -5.49
CA TYR A 27 14.95 -6.69 -6.89
C TYR A 27 13.75 -6.57 -7.84
N LYS A 28 12.61 -7.20 -7.50
CA LYS A 28 11.38 -7.11 -8.31
C LYS A 28 10.87 -5.67 -8.40
N LEU A 29 10.82 -4.98 -7.27
CA LEU A 29 10.43 -3.57 -7.22
C LEU A 29 11.36 -2.69 -8.04
N ARG A 30 12.68 -2.82 -7.86
CA ARG A 30 13.64 -2.05 -8.65
C ARG A 30 13.46 -2.28 -10.16
N THR A 31 13.28 -3.54 -10.57
CA THR A 31 13.03 -3.89 -11.98
C THR A 31 11.74 -3.26 -12.50
N LEU A 32 10.69 -3.21 -11.67
CA LEU A 32 9.43 -2.56 -12.03
C LEU A 32 9.60 -1.05 -12.19
N ASN A 33 10.30 -0.41 -11.25
CA ASN A 33 10.60 1.02 -11.28
C ASN A 33 11.42 1.40 -12.52
N GLU A 34 12.42 0.60 -12.87
CA GLU A 34 13.23 0.80 -14.09
C GLU A 34 12.43 0.60 -15.39
N SER A 35 11.31 -0.14 -15.34
CA SER A 35 10.48 -0.46 -16.50
C SER A 35 9.40 0.58 -16.82
N ARG A 36 9.17 1.53 -15.92
CA ARG A 36 8.12 2.56 -16.02
C ARG A 36 8.78 3.94 -15.89
N PRO A 37 8.24 4.99 -16.52
CA PRO A 37 8.71 6.35 -16.28
C PRO A 37 8.53 6.71 -14.80
N ASP A 38 9.26 7.71 -14.32
CA ASP A 38 8.98 8.28 -13.00
C ASP A 38 7.69 9.10 -13.11
N LEU A 39 6.72 8.84 -12.22
CA LEU A 39 5.45 9.54 -12.14
C LEU A 39 5.51 10.45 -10.92
N ASP A 40 5.60 11.76 -11.17
CA ASP A 40 5.66 12.70 -10.07
C ASP A 40 4.31 12.79 -9.34
N ARG A 41 4.35 13.35 -8.12
CA ARG A 41 3.16 13.50 -7.28
C ARG A 41 2.05 14.31 -7.97
N ALA A 42 2.39 15.33 -8.75
CA ALA A 42 1.40 16.18 -9.41
C ALA A 42 0.72 15.44 -10.57
N GLU A 43 1.48 14.66 -11.33
CA GLU A 43 0.95 13.79 -12.39
C GLU A 43 0.06 12.69 -11.82
N TYR A 44 0.50 12.02 -10.75
CA TYR A 44 -0.30 11.05 -10.00
C TYR A 44 -1.66 11.62 -9.58
N VAL A 45 -1.63 12.79 -8.93
CA VAL A 45 -2.84 13.47 -8.46
C VAL A 45 -3.73 13.87 -9.63
N ASN A 46 -3.14 14.39 -10.71
CA ASN A 46 -3.88 14.82 -11.89
C ASN A 46 -4.60 13.65 -12.58
N ILE A 47 -3.99 12.46 -12.65
CA ILE A 47 -4.65 11.25 -13.17
C ILE A 47 -5.92 10.94 -12.39
N LEU A 48 -5.87 11.02 -11.07
CA LEU A 48 -7.02 10.75 -10.19
C LEU A 48 -8.08 11.86 -10.26
N VAL A 49 -7.67 13.12 -10.34
CA VAL A 49 -8.58 14.26 -10.50
C VAL A 49 -9.32 14.18 -11.85
N GLN A 50 -8.65 13.78 -12.92
CA GLN A 50 -9.28 13.55 -14.23
C GLN A 50 -10.32 12.43 -14.21
N LYS A 51 -10.19 11.46 -13.28
CA LYS A 51 -11.18 10.42 -13.00
C LYS A 51 -12.35 10.90 -12.13
N GLY A 52 -12.34 12.17 -11.70
CA GLY A 52 -13.42 12.79 -10.93
C GLY A 52 -13.28 12.65 -9.42
N PHE A 53 -12.07 12.35 -8.92
CA PHE A 53 -11.78 12.36 -7.50
C PHE A 53 -11.38 13.76 -7.01
N ASP A 54 -11.62 14.02 -5.73
CA ASP A 54 -11.19 15.26 -5.09
C ASP A 54 -9.66 15.35 -5.01
N LYS A 55 -9.12 16.54 -5.28
CA LYS A 55 -7.67 16.77 -5.31
C LYS A 55 -7.04 16.55 -3.94
N LEU A 56 -7.65 17.07 -2.86
CA LEU A 56 -7.12 16.94 -1.51
C LEU A 56 -7.12 15.46 -1.09
N HIS A 57 -8.18 14.72 -1.41
CA HIS A 57 -8.23 13.28 -1.17
C HIS A 57 -7.11 12.54 -1.91
N ALA A 58 -6.92 12.82 -3.21
CA ALA A 58 -5.87 12.20 -4.01
C ALA A 58 -4.46 12.50 -3.48
N GLU A 59 -4.22 13.73 -3.04
CA GLU A 59 -2.98 14.16 -2.40
C GLU A 59 -2.71 13.40 -1.10
N VAL A 60 -3.69 13.31 -0.21
CA VAL A 60 -3.56 12.56 1.06
C VAL A 60 -3.33 11.08 0.82
N VAL A 61 -4.05 10.48 -0.13
CA VAL A 61 -3.88 9.05 -0.48
C VAL A 61 -2.47 8.78 -1.01
N HIS A 62 -1.97 9.61 -1.93
CA HIS A 62 -0.60 9.49 -2.44
C HIS A 62 0.42 9.51 -1.28
N ASP A 63 0.33 10.52 -0.42
CA ASP A 63 1.31 10.74 0.64
C ASP A 63 1.31 9.59 1.66
N LYS A 64 0.14 8.99 1.91
CA LYS A 64 0.00 7.83 2.80
C LYS A 64 0.45 6.52 2.17
N ILE A 65 0.18 6.26 0.89
CA ILE A 65 0.74 5.09 0.21
C ILE A 65 2.27 5.16 0.24
N ARG A 66 2.84 6.35 -0.02
CA ARG A 66 4.30 6.55 0.03
C ARG A 66 4.89 6.31 1.41
N GLU A 67 4.24 6.81 2.47
CA GLU A 67 4.65 6.58 3.87
C GLU A 67 4.74 5.08 4.19
N PHE A 68 3.74 4.29 3.78
CA PHE A 68 3.68 2.85 4.07
C PHE A 68 4.57 2.01 3.16
N ALA A 69 4.75 2.41 1.90
CA ALA A 69 5.64 1.72 0.99
C ALA A 69 7.10 1.78 1.47
N GLN A 70 7.47 2.81 2.26
CA GLN A 70 8.82 3.00 2.82
C GLN A 70 9.93 2.89 1.77
N MET A 71 9.69 3.44 0.57
CA MET A 71 10.65 3.43 -0.54
C MET A 71 11.06 4.86 -0.90
N ASP A 72 12.36 5.14 -0.85
CA ASP A 72 12.88 6.48 -1.12
C ASP A 72 12.89 6.85 -2.61
N ASP A 73 13.18 5.88 -3.50
CA ASP A 73 13.43 6.10 -4.94
C ASP A 73 12.38 5.44 -5.87
N PHE A 74 11.16 5.17 -5.39
CA PHE A 74 10.14 4.44 -6.14
C PHE A 74 8.97 5.32 -6.58
N SER A 75 8.57 5.21 -7.84
CA SER A 75 7.41 5.87 -8.42
C SER A 75 6.13 5.06 -8.19
N ILE A 76 5.18 5.62 -7.45
CA ILE A 76 3.90 4.96 -7.15
C ILE A 76 2.89 5.30 -8.24
N TYR A 77 2.15 4.30 -8.73
CA TYR A 77 1.10 4.48 -9.73
C TYR A 77 -0.30 4.25 -9.14
N PRO A 78 -1.34 5.00 -9.58
CA PRO A 78 -2.70 4.85 -9.05
C PRO A 78 -3.28 3.43 -9.19
N GLU A 79 -2.88 2.71 -10.24
CA GLU A 79 -3.34 1.36 -10.57
C GLU A 79 -2.59 0.25 -9.83
N ASP A 80 -1.51 0.58 -9.09
CA ASP A 80 -0.71 -0.42 -8.41
C ASP A 80 -1.54 -1.17 -7.35
N ASP A 81 -1.52 -2.50 -7.45
CA ASP A 81 -2.07 -3.42 -6.45
C ASP A 81 -1.21 -3.35 -5.18
N LEU A 82 -1.68 -2.62 -4.17
CA LEU A 82 -0.86 -2.28 -3.02
C LEU A 82 -0.41 -3.50 -2.21
N PRO A 83 -1.30 -4.46 -1.89
CA PRO A 83 -0.89 -5.68 -1.19
C PRO A 83 0.16 -6.49 -1.94
N ASN A 84 -0.02 -6.66 -3.25
CA ASN A 84 0.86 -7.53 -4.02
C ASN A 84 2.19 -6.86 -4.40
N LEU A 85 2.16 -5.56 -4.73
CA LEU A 85 3.35 -4.83 -5.17
C LEU A 85 4.19 -4.35 -3.99
N TYR A 86 3.57 -3.81 -2.94
CA TYR A 86 4.28 -3.22 -1.81
C TYR A 86 4.32 -4.12 -0.58
N ARG A 87 3.77 -5.35 -0.66
CA ARG A 87 3.67 -6.32 0.46
C ARG A 87 2.97 -5.72 1.68
N MET A 88 2.01 -4.83 1.45
CA MET A 88 1.14 -4.30 2.49
C MET A 88 0.13 -5.38 2.85
N ASP A 89 0.20 -5.92 4.07
CA ASP A 89 -0.80 -6.86 4.52
C ASP A 89 -2.11 -6.13 4.92
N ASP A 90 -3.14 -6.89 5.28
CA ASP A 90 -4.43 -6.31 5.64
C ASP A 90 -4.31 -5.33 6.82
N MET A 91 -3.37 -5.57 7.74
CA MET A 91 -3.12 -4.67 8.89
C MET A 91 -2.49 -3.37 8.44
N ASP A 92 -1.49 -3.42 7.56
CA ASP A 92 -0.88 -2.24 6.95
C ASP A 92 -1.92 -1.42 6.18
N ILE A 93 -2.77 -2.08 5.38
CA ILE A 93 -3.83 -1.42 4.62
C ILE A 93 -4.84 -0.76 5.56
N MET A 94 -5.28 -1.45 6.61
CA MET A 94 -6.22 -0.89 7.60
C MET A 94 -5.62 0.32 8.33
N GLU A 95 -4.35 0.25 8.76
CA GLU A 95 -3.67 1.36 9.42
C GLU A 95 -3.50 2.56 8.48
N MET A 96 -3.13 2.30 7.23
CA MET A 96 -3.01 3.33 6.19
C MET A 96 -4.34 4.03 5.97
N VAL A 97 -5.43 3.29 5.80
CA VAL A 97 -6.77 3.84 5.63
C VAL A 97 -7.21 4.64 6.87
N ASP A 98 -6.94 4.16 8.08
CA ASP A 98 -7.23 4.89 9.31
C ASP A 98 -6.52 6.25 9.36
N LYS A 99 -5.23 6.29 8.96
CA LYS A 99 -4.45 7.53 8.87
C LYS A 99 -4.99 8.47 7.79
N ILE A 100 -5.44 7.93 6.65
CA ILE A 100 -6.09 8.71 5.57
C ILE A 100 -7.40 9.31 6.08
N CYS A 101 -8.26 8.53 6.71
CA CYS A 101 -9.53 9.00 7.27
C CYS A 101 -9.29 10.11 8.30
N LYS A 102 -8.30 9.93 9.19
CA LYS A 102 -7.92 10.96 10.17
C LYS A 102 -7.43 12.26 9.51
N ALA A 103 -6.61 12.16 8.47
CA ALA A 103 -6.10 13.32 7.74
C ALA A 103 -7.21 14.07 6.96
N LEU A 104 -8.24 13.35 6.52
CA LEU A 104 -9.40 13.91 5.82
C LEU A 104 -10.57 14.25 6.76
N HIS A 105 -10.39 14.12 8.08
CA HIS A 105 -11.46 14.33 9.07
C HIS A 105 -12.72 13.48 8.84
N LEU A 106 -12.55 12.27 8.31
CA LEU A 106 -13.61 11.29 8.08
C LEU A 106 -13.78 10.38 9.30
N ARG A 107 -14.94 9.74 9.40
CA ARG A 107 -15.11 8.62 10.33
C ARG A 107 -14.16 7.48 9.97
N ARG A 108 -13.82 6.66 10.96
CA ARG A 108 -13.06 5.42 10.72
C ARG A 108 -13.83 4.50 9.77
N ALA A 109 -13.11 3.85 8.86
CA ALA A 109 -13.67 2.80 8.02
C ALA A 109 -13.95 1.56 8.90
N GLU A 110 -15.12 0.97 8.73
CA GLU A 110 -15.50 -0.29 9.40
C GLU A 110 -15.40 -1.46 8.41
N GLU A 111 -15.35 -2.69 8.92
CA GLU A 111 -15.25 -3.90 8.09
C GLU A 111 -16.34 -3.96 7.01
N VAL A 112 -17.56 -3.51 7.33
CA VAL A 112 -18.68 -3.43 6.39
C VAL A 112 -18.37 -2.50 5.20
N ASP A 113 -17.61 -1.42 5.41
CA ASP A 113 -17.26 -0.49 4.35
C ASP A 113 -16.31 -1.12 3.33
N PHE A 114 -15.35 -1.91 3.82
CA PHE A 114 -14.42 -2.67 2.99
C PHE A 114 -15.14 -3.81 2.27
N ASN A 115 -15.99 -4.57 2.96
CA ASN A 115 -16.72 -5.70 2.37
C ASN A 115 -17.60 -5.27 1.20
N GLU A 116 -18.37 -4.19 1.35
CA GLU A 116 -19.19 -3.65 0.27
C GLU A 116 -18.38 -3.20 -0.95
N LEU A 117 -17.15 -2.71 -0.74
CA LEU A 117 -16.28 -2.28 -1.83
C LEU A 117 -15.56 -3.46 -2.48
N ASN A 118 -15.16 -4.47 -1.69
CA ASN A 118 -14.52 -5.71 -2.15
C ASN A 118 -15.42 -6.54 -3.08
N GLU A 119 -16.74 -6.45 -2.92
CA GLU A 119 -17.70 -7.06 -3.84
C GLU A 119 -17.63 -6.45 -5.26
N LYS A 120 -17.18 -5.19 -5.38
CA LYS A 120 -17.15 -4.44 -6.64
C LYS A 120 -15.74 -4.35 -7.23
N ILE A 121 -14.73 -4.24 -6.39
CA ILE A 121 -13.34 -3.98 -6.79
C ILE A 121 -12.44 -4.97 -6.04
N LYS A 122 -11.70 -5.78 -6.80
CA LYS A 122 -10.83 -6.83 -6.25
C LYS A 122 -9.39 -6.39 -5.98
N VAL A 123 -8.98 -5.27 -6.57
CA VAL A 123 -7.61 -4.75 -6.45
C VAL A 123 -7.64 -3.58 -5.49
N VAL A 124 -6.87 -3.68 -4.42
CA VAL A 124 -6.70 -2.57 -3.47
C VAL A 124 -5.62 -1.65 -4.03
N ASN A 125 -6.06 -0.64 -4.77
CA ASN A 125 -5.20 0.40 -5.37
C ASN A 125 -5.63 1.80 -4.89
N ALA A 126 -5.07 2.87 -5.47
CA ALA A 126 -5.40 4.23 -5.08
C ALA A 126 -6.89 4.58 -5.30
N GLU A 127 -7.47 4.10 -6.41
CA GLU A 127 -8.88 4.32 -6.72
C GLU A 127 -9.80 3.64 -5.72
N TYR A 128 -9.47 2.41 -5.30
CA TYR A 128 -10.18 1.71 -4.24
C TYR A 128 -10.24 2.58 -2.97
N ILE A 129 -9.10 3.08 -2.52
CA ILE A 129 -9.01 3.92 -1.32
C ILE A 129 -9.79 5.21 -1.50
N LEU A 130 -9.72 5.84 -2.67
CA LEU A 130 -10.46 7.05 -2.95
C LEU A 130 -11.98 6.82 -3.01
N MET A 131 -12.43 5.69 -3.53
CA MET A 131 -13.84 5.32 -3.51
C MET A 131 -14.32 5.08 -2.09
N LEU A 132 -13.50 4.45 -1.25
CA LEU A 132 -13.78 4.28 0.17
C LEU A 132 -13.92 5.64 0.86
N THR A 133 -12.92 6.53 0.74
CA THR A 133 -12.99 7.87 1.37
C THR A 133 -14.17 8.70 0.86
N LYS A 134 -14.51 8.60 -0.42
CA LYS A 134 -15.69 9.25 -1.00
C LYS A 134 -16.99 8.74 -0.40
N LYS A 135 -17.10 7.43 -0.17
CA LYS A 135 -18.26 6.81 0.51
C LYS A 135 -18.35 7.28 1.97
N LEU A 136 -17.22 7.41 2.67
CA LEU A 136 -17.17 7.86 4.07
C LEU A 136 -17.46 9.35 4.25
N ALA A 137 -17.29 10.16 3.19
CA ALA A 137 -17.57 11.59 3.17
C ALA A 137 -19.02 11.93 2.80
N ALA A 138 -19.80 10.95 2.34
CA ALA A 138 -21.22 11.08 1.98
C ALA A 138 -22.13 10.84 3.19
#